data_AF-A0A658KCD4-F1
#
_entry.id   AF-A0A658KCD4-F1
#
_cell.length_a   1.000
_cell.length_b   1.000
_cell.length_c   1.000
_cell.angle_alpha   90.00
_cell.angle_beta   90.00
_cell.angle_gamma   90.00
#
_symmetry.space_group_name_H-M   'P 1'
#
loop_
_entity.id
_entity.type
_entity.pdbx_description
1 polymer ?
#
loop_
_entity_poly.entity_id
_entity_poly.type
_entity_poly.pdbx_seq_one_letter_code
_entity_poly.pdbx_strand_id
1 'polypeptide(L)'
;MFLGLDKNTYIPTGPPNINSSKILRHEKQERFMSIIKKGIDLSHFQGDIDFKKVFDAGIEYAFIKATEGATVQDKKYTTYRTDARAVGIRTGAYHYFRALSSSPEAQRDNIVSTLTAAGFDASTEFFAIDAELEGNEKATPDEMADNLYKLLTLLDNE
;
A
#
# COMPACT_ATOMS: atom_id res chain seq x y z
N MET A 1 -35.23 8.78 52.49
CA MET A 1 -34.97 7.50 53.18
C MET A 1 -33.47 7.31 53.19
N PHE A 2 -32.84 7.42 54.36
CA PHE A 2 -31.39 7.26 54.56
C PHE A 2 -31.02 5.78 54.71
N LEU A 3 -29.76 5.46 54.36
CA LEU A 3 -28.81 4.45 54.91
C LEU A 3 -27.87 4.07 53.75
N GLY A 4 -26.54 4.13 53.80
CA GLY A 4 -25.56 4.52 54.81
C GLY A 4 -24.18 4.55 54.13
N LEU A 5 -23.29 5.42 54.64
CA LEU A 5 -21.91 5.57 54.19
C LEU A 5 -21.05 4.39 54.68
N ASP A 6 -20.31 3.74 53.77
CA ASP A 6 -19.07 3.05 54.12
C ASP A 6 -17.90 3.99 53.77
N LYS A 7 -17.15 4.36 54.82
CA LYS A 7 -15.88 5.08 54.74
C LYS A 7 -14.76 4.05 54.60
N ASN A 8 -14.37 3.78 53.37
CA ASN A 8 -13.04 3.25 53.08
C ASN A 8 -12.40 4.06 51.95
N THR A 9 -11.97 5.27 52.29
CA THR A 9 -11.03 6.04 51.48
C THR A 9 -9.66 5.37 51.58
N TYR A 10 -9.39 4.43 50.68
CA TYR A 10 -8.01 4.07 50.37
C TYR A 10 -7.36 5.25 49.67
N ILE A 11 -6.62 6.06 50.43
CA ILE A 11 -5.70 7.06 49.89
C ILE A 11 -4.34 6.36 49.86
N PRO A 12 -3.80 5.97 48.69
CA PRO A 12 -2.48 5.35 48.64
C PRO A 12 -1.44 6.37 49.10
N THR A 13 -0.76 6.11 50.22
CA THR A 13 0.29 6.97 50.80
C THR A 13 1.68 6.70 50.22
N GLY A 14 1.76 6.21 48.98
CA GLY A 14 3.02 6.06 48.27
C GLY A 14 2.85 6.56 46.84
N PRO A 15 3.91 7.11 46.19
CA PRO A 15 3.87 7.33 44.76
C PRO A 15 3.42 6.01 44.12
N PRO A 16 2.44 6.02 43.19
CA PRO A 16 2.03 4.80 42.51
C PRO A 16 3.30 4.09 42.03
N ASN A 17 3.40 2.78 42.27
CA ASN A 17 4.47 1.98 41.70
C ASN A 17 4.20 1.84 40.21
N ILE A 18 4.43 2.95 39.50
CA ILE A 18 4.33 3.05 38.07
C ILE A 18 5.57 2.34 37.57
N ASN A 19 5.39 1.14 37.02
CA ASN A 19 6.45 0.50 36.27
C ASN A 19 6.68 1.33 35.00
N SER A 20 7.55 2.33 35.12
CA SER A 20 7.84 3.33 34.10
C SER A 20 8.37 2.66 32.84
N SER A 21 9.04 1.51 32.96
CA SER A 21 9.48 0.71 31.81
C SER A 21 8.30 0.13 31.01
N LYS A 22 7.19 -0.23 31.65
CA LYS A 22 6.00 -0.78 31.00
C LYS A 22 5.19 0.32 30.31
N ILE A 23 5.06 1.49 30.94
CA ILE A 23 4.41 2.68 30.36
C ILE A 23 5.24 3.25 29.21
N LEU A 24 6.55 3.46 29.39
CA LEU A 24 7.45 3.92 28.32
C LEU A 24 7.45 2.96 27.13
N ARG A 25 7.36 1.65 27.37
CA ARG A 25 7.27 0.66 26.29
C ARG A 25 5.92 0.74 25.58
N HIS A 26 4.80 0.92 26.30
CA HIS A 26 3.47 1.06 25.71
C HIS A 26 3.31 2.39 24.95
N GLU A 27 3.71 3.53 25.52
CA GLU A 27 3.67 4.84 24.86
C GLU A 27 4.61 4.89 23.65
N LYS A 28 5.78 4.26 23.73
CA LYS A 28 6.68 4.14 22.58
C LYS A 28 6.13 3.20 21.52
N GLN A 29 5.35 2.18 21.90
CA GLN A 29 4.68 1.27 20.97
C GLN A 29 3.46 1.93 20.32
N GLU A 30 2.62 2.64 21.07
CA GLU A 30 1.52 3.46 20.55
C GLU A 30 2.05 4.58 19.64
N ARG A 31 3.12 5.27 20.06
CA ARG A 31 3.79 6.28 19.24
C ARG A 31 4.41 5.66 18.00
N PHE A 32 5.02 4.47 18.09
CA PHE A 32 5.58 3.73 16.95
C PHE A 32 4.49 3.25 15.99
N MET A 33 3.38 2.72 16.50
CA MET A 33 2.20 2.34 15.71
C MET A 33 1.52 3.56 15.08
N SER A 34 1.56 4.72 15.73
CA SER A 34 1.08 6.01 15.20
C SER A 34 1.95 6.58 14.07
N ILE A 35 3.18 6.09 13.86
CA ILE A 35 4.05 6.48 12.72
C ILE A 35 3.93 5.50 11.55
N ILE A 36 3.40 4.29 11.77
CA ILE A 36 3.18 3.32 10.70
C ILE A 36 1.92 3.69 9.93
N LYS A 37 2.12 4.13 8.69
CA LYS A 37 1.04 4.34 7.72
C LYS A 37 0.51 2.99 7.26
N LYS A 38 -0.79 2.74 7.43
CA LYS A 38 -1.43 1.53 6.92
C LYS A 38 -1.71 1.68 5.43
N GLY A 39 -1.39 0.64 4.67
CA GLY A 39 -1.66 0.57 3.24
C GLY A 39 -2.24 -0.77 2.83
N ILE A 40 -2.81 -0.80 1.62
CA ILE A 40 -3.33 -2.00 0.95
C ILE A 40 -2.81 -2.04 -0.50
N ASP A 41 -2.83 -3.21 -1.11
CA ASP A 41 -2.69 -3.39 -2.55
C ASP A 41 -4.00 -3.95 -3.14
N LEU A 42 -4.34 -3.53 -4.37
CA LEU A 42 -5.61 -3.80 -5.01
C LEU A 42 -5.44 -4.11 -6.50
N SER A 43 -6.32 -4.96 -7.03
CA SER A 43 -6.49 -5.20 -8.45
C SER A 43 -7.97 -5.48 -8.76
N HIS A 44 -8.31 -5.76 -10.01
CA HIS A 44 -9.68 -6.18 -10.34
C HIS A 44 -10.19 -7.41 -9.58
N PHE A 45 -9.30 -8.23 -8.98
CA PHE A 45 -9.70 -9.41 -8.20
C PHE A 45 -10.52 -9.06 -6.95
N GLN A 46 -10.39 -7.85 -6.40
CA GLN A 46 -11.18 -7.41 -5.25
C GLN A 46 -12.63 -7.01 -5.61
N GLY A 47 -12.98 -6.90 -6.91
CA GLY A 47 -14.36 -6.66 -7.34
C GLY A 47 -14.82 -5.21 -7.14
N ASP A 48 -15.91 -5.00 -6.40
CA ASP A 48 -16.39 -3.65 -6.08
C ASP A 48 -16.05 -3.32 -4.63
N ILE A 49 -15.48 -2.13 -4.40
CA ILE A 49 -14.94 -1.72 -3.10
C ILE A 49 -15.64 -0.45 -2.63
N ASP A 50 -16.05 -0.44 -1.37
CA ASP A 50 -16.49 0.76 -0.66
C ASP A 50 -15.28 1.46 -0.04
N PHE A 51 -14.68 2.40 -0.78
CA PHE A 51 -13.48 3.11 -0.34
C PHE A 51 -13.72 3.97 0.90
N LYS A 52 -14.95 4.38 1.19
CA LYS A 52 -15.26 5.11 2.43
C LYS A 52 -15.05 4.20 3.65
N LYS A 53 -15.46 2.93 3.57
CA LYS A 53 -15.17 1.94 4.63
C LYS A 53 -13.68 1.64 4.75
N VAL A 54 -12.96 1.59 3.63
CA VAL A 54 -11.50 1.41 3.62
C VAL A 54 -10.81 2.57 4.36
N PHE A 55 -11.21 3.81 4.06
CA PHE A 55 -10.71 5.00 4.74
C PHE A 55 -11.07 4.98 6.24
N ASP A 56 -12.31 4.65 6.59
CA ASP A 56 -12.77 4.57 7.99
C ASP A 56 -12.05 3.49 8.80
N ALA A 57 -11.50 2.45 8.13
CA ALA A 57 -10.64 1.45 8.73
C ALA A 57 -9.20 1.96 9.02
N GLY A 58 -8.91 3.21 8.66
CA GLY A 58 -7.63 3.87 8.88
C GLY A 58 -6.56 3.55 7.84
N ILE A 59 -6.96 3.12 6.63
CA ILE A 59 -6.05 2.96 5.50
C ILE A 59 -5.72 4.34 4.91
N GLU A 60 -4.43 4.59 4.70
CA GLU A 60 -3.94 5.89 4.22
C GLU A 60 -3.33 5.82 2.81
N TYR A 61 -2.98 4.61 2.34
CA TYR A 61 -2.36 4.37 1.05
C TYR A 61 -2.95 3.14 0.35
N ALA A 62 -3.07 3.19 -0.98
CA ALA A 62 -3.43 2.05 -1.81
C ALA A 62 -2.50 1.95 -3.04
N PHE A 63 -1.78 0.84 -3.20
CA PHE A 63 -1.17 0.48 -4.48
C PHE A 63 -2.19 -0.25 -5.34
N ILE A 64 -2.36 0.18 -6.58
CA ILE A 64 -3.41 -0.35 -7.45
C ILE A 64 -2.76 -0.89 -8.71
N LYS A 65 -3.09 -2.13 -9.08
CA LYS A 65 -2.60 -2.74 -10.31
C LYS A 65 -3.01 -1.86 -11.47
N ALA A 66 -2.05 -1.40 -12.25
CA ALA A 66 -2.30 -0.65 -13.47
C ALA A 66 -2.20 -1.57 -14.67
N THR A 67 -1.13 -2.37 -14.74
CA THR A 67 -0.78 -3.14 -15.93
C THR A 67 -0.15 -4.48 -15.58
N GLU A 68 -0.14 -5.39 -16.55
CA GLU A 68 0.59 -6.65 -16.50
C GLU A 68 1.15 -6.99 -17.88
N GLY A 69 2.45 -7.29 -17.95
CA GLY A 69 3.12 -7.62 -19.20
C GLY A 69 2.89 -6.59 -20.31
N ALA A 70 2.93 -7.05 -21.56
CA ALA A 70 2.84 -6.18 -22.72
C ALA A 70 1.47 -5.54 -22.98
N THR A 71 0.36 -6.13 -22.50
CA THR A 71 -0.97 -5.77 -23.03
C THR A 71 -2.08 -5.68 -22.00
N VAL A 72 -1.92 -6.23 -20.80
CA VAL A 72 -3.01 -6.22 -19.82
C VAL A 72 -3.01 -4.85 -19.15
N GLN A 73 -4.16 -4.20 -19.19
CA GLN A 73 -4.49 -3.01 -18.43
C GLN A 73 -5.59 -3.40 -17.44
N ASP A 74 -5.37 -3.18 -16.14
CA ASP A 74 -6.34 -3.58 -15.14
C ASP A 74 -7.59 -2.69 -15.25
N LYS A 75 -8.74 -3.32 -15.55
CA LYS A 75 -10.01 -2.63 -15.78
C LYS A 75 -10.51 -1.81 -14.59
N LYS A 76 -10.01 -2.06 -13.37
CA LYS A 76 -10.39 -1.33 -12.15
C LYS A 76 -9.42 -0.21 -11.79
N TYR A 77 -8.24 -0.13 -12.42
CA TYR A 77 -7.19 0.83 -12.07
C TYR A 77 -7.71 2.27 -11.94
N THR A 78 -8.28 2.81 -13.02
CA THR A 78 -8.75 4.21 -13.06
C THR A 78 -9.87 4.48 -12.06
N THR A 79 -10.82 3.55 -11.93
CA THR A 79 -11.95 3.68 -10.99
C THR A 79 -11.48 3.64 -9.55
N TYR A 80 -10.70 2.63 -9.16
CA TYR A 80 -10.15 2.52 -7.81
C TYR A 80 -9.26 3.72 -7.45
N ARG A 81 -8.42 4.17 -8.39
CA ARG A 81 -7.58 5.35 -8.15
C ARG A 81 -8.42 6.60 -7.89
N THR A 82 -9.48 6.80 -8.66
CA THR A 82 -10.39 7.94 -8.50
C THR A 82 -11.14 7.87 -7.18
N ASP A 83 -11.76 6.74 -6.88
CA ASP A 83 -12.62 6.56 -5.71
C ASP A 83 -11.82 6.59 -4.39
N ALA A 84 -10.62 6.00 -4.36
CA ALA A 84 -9.72 6.06 -3.22
C ALA A 84 -9.28 7.50 -2.92
N ARG A 85 -8.88 8.25 -3.96
CA ARG A 85 -8.46 9.66 -3.80
C ARG A 85 -9.62 10.55 -3.35
N ALA A 86 -10.85 10.28 -3.80
CA ALA A 86 -12.03 11.04 -3.43
C ALA A 86 -12.32 10.99 -1.92
N VAL A 87 -11.94 9.91 -1.23
CA VAL A 87 -12.07 9.78 0.24
C VAL A 87 -10.79 10.13 1.00
N GLY A 88 -9.73 10.55 0.30
CA GLY A 88 -8.46 10.98 0.92
C GLY A 88 -7.40 9.89 1.06
N ILE A 89 -7.58 8.71 0.46
CA ILE A 89 -6.54 7.67 0.40
C ILE A 89 -5.54 8.05 -0.70
N ARG A 90 -4.24 8.05 -0.37
CA ARG A 90 -3.17 8.30 -1.34
C ARG A 90 -2.97 7.07 -2.22
N THR A 91 -2.74 7.27 -3.50
CA THR A 91 -2.67 6.18 -4.49
C THR A 91 -1.25 6.02 -5.04
N GLY A 92 -0.88 4.78 -5.28
CA GLY A 92 0.24 4.38 -6.12
C GLY A 92 -0.22 3.38 -7.17
N ALA A 93 0.61 3.14 -8.17
CA ALA A 93 0.35 2.17 -9.22
C ALA A 93 1.38 1.07 -9.18
N TYR A 94 1.00 -0.15 -9.58
CA TYR A 94 1.98 -1.20 -9.82
C TYR A 94 1.79 -1.91 -11.16
N HIS A 95 2.90 -2.34 -11.74
CA HIS A 95 2.95 -3.18 -12.92
C HIS A 95 3.38 -4.58 -12.55
N TYR A 96 2.60 -5.58 -12.95
CA TYR A 96 2.96 -6.98 -12.79
C TYR A 96 3.92 -7.40 -13.90
N PHE A 97 5.18 -7.66 -13.51
CA PHE A 97 6.26 -7.94 -14.43
C PHE A 97 6.17 -9.33 -15.05
N ARG A 98 6.42 -9.40 -16.34
CA ARG A 98 6.48 -10.64 -17.13
C ARG A 98 7.84 -10.73 -17.82
N ALA A 99 8.75 -11.52 -17.24
CA ALA A 99 10.15 -11.60 -17.62
C ALA A 99 10.37 -12.15 -19.03
N LEU A 100 9.66 -13.23 -19.41
CA LEU A 100 9.88 -13.93 -20.68
C LEU A 100 8.68 -13.89 -21.63
N SER A 101 7.45 -13.69 -21.12
CA SER A 101 6.25 -13.68 -21.97
C SER A 101 5.98 -12.34 -22.66
N SER A 102 6.78 -11.31 -22.38
CA SER A 102 6.76 -10.01 -23.06
C SER A 102 8.13 -9.33 -22.99
N SER A 103 8.45 -8.51 -23.99
CA SER A 103 9.68 -7.70 -23.94
C SER A 103 9.58 -6.57 -22.91
N PRO A 104 10.71 -6.11 -22.35
CA PRO A 104 10.77 -4.89 -21.54
C PRO A 104 10.20 -3.66 -22.26
N GLU A 105 10.46 -3.51 -23.57
CA GLU A 105 9.93 -2.39 -24.36
C GLU A 105 8.40 -2.39 -24.42
N ALA A 106 7.78 -3.55 -24.67
CA ALA A 106 6.33 -3.64 -24.74
C ALA A 106 5.67 -3.41 -23.36
N GLN A 107 6.34 -3.85 -22.29
CA GLN A 107 5.90 -3.55 -20.91
C GLN A 107 5.97 -2.05 -20.63
N ARG A 108 7.08 -1.38 -21.01
CA ARG A 108 7.20 0.08 -20.91
C ARG A 108 6.06 0.78 -21.64
N ASP A 109 5.79 0.41 -22.90
CA ASP A 109 4.74 1.05 -23.69
C ASP A 109 3.35 0.90 -23.03
N ASN A 110 3.05 -0.27 -22.46
CA ASN A 110 1.81 -0.52 -21.73
C ASN A 110 1.72 0.31 -20.44
N ILE A 111 2.81 0.38 -19.66
CA ILE A 111 2.89 1.19 -18.44
C ILE A 111 2.64 2.66 -18.77
N VAL A 112 3.44 3.22 -19.68
CA VAL A 112 3.38 4.66 -20.02
C VAL A 112 2.00 5.02 -20.54
N SER A 113 1.47 4.27 -21.52
CA SER A 113 0.15 4.56 -22.08
C SER A 113 -0.98 4.52 -21.02
N THR A 114 -0.97 3.53 -20.13
CA THR A 114 -1.99 3.38 -19.09
C THR A 114 -1.90 4.48 -18.03
N LEU A 115 -0.69 4.77 -17.54
CA LEU A 115 -0.47 5.77 -16.50
C LEU A 115 -0.74 7.19 -17.02
N THR A 116 -0.29 7.51 -18.25
CA THR A 116 -0.60 8.79 -18.89
C THR A 116 -2.10 8.97 -19.09
N ALA A 117 -2.81 7.95 -19.58
CA ALA A 117 -4.26 8.03 -19.77
C ALA A 117 -5.03 8.23 -18.45
N ALA A 118 -4.53 7.70 -17.34
CA ALA A 118 -5.11 7.88 -16.02
C ALA A 118 -4.73 9.22 -15.35
N GLY A 119 -3.85 10.03 -15.97
CA GLY A 119 -3.31 11.24 -15.36
C GLY A 119 -2.51 10.92 -14.09
N PHE A 120 -1.67 9.89 -14.14
CA PHE A 120 -0.73 9.57 -13.08
C PHE A 120 0.30 10.71 -12.93
N ASP A 121 0.59 11.10 -11.70
CA ASP A 121 1.52 12.17 -11.38
C ASP A 121 2.71 11.63 -10.57
N ALA A 122 3.83 11.41 -11.25
CA ALA A 122 5.05 10.89 -10.64
C ALA A 122 5.67 11.82 -9.58
N SER A 123 5.20 13.07 -9.45
CA SER A 123 5.65 13.98 -8.37
C SER A 123 4.90 13.76 -7.05
N THR A 124 3.73 13.13 -7.08
CA THR A 124 2.87 12.92 -5.90
C THR A 124 2.45 11.47 -5.67
N GLU A 125 2.70 10.60 -6.65
CA GLU A 125 2.34 9.18 -6.62
C GLU A 125 3.58 8.29 -6.81
N PHE A 126 3.50 7.08 -6.25
CA PHE A 126 4.56 6.09 -6.37
C PHE A 126 4.19 5.03 -7.40
N PHE A 127 5.18 4.61 -8.19
CA PHE A 127 5.07 3.49 -9.11
C PHE A 127 5.95 2.34 -8.62
N ALA A 128 5.44 1.12 -8.68
CA ALA A 128 6.16 -0.09 -8.31
C ALA A 128 6.17 -1.10 -9.46
N ILE A 129 7.28 -1.82 -9.60
CA ILE A 129 7.31 -3.05 -10.39
C ILE A 129 7.13 -4.21 -9.43
N ASP A 130 6.08 -4.99 -9.67
CA ASP A 130 5.83 -6.25 -8.98
C ASP A 130 6.54 -7.37 -9.74
N ALA A 131 7.74 -7.71 -9.28
CA ALA A 131 8.58 -8.77 -9.85
C ALA A 131 8.55 -9.98 -8.92
N GLU A 132 7.74 -10.97 -9.29
CA GLU A 132 7.57 -12.19 -8.53
C GLU A 132 7.66 -13.45 -9.40
N LEU A 133 7.74 -14.61 -8.73
CA LEU A 133 7.90 -15.90 -9.40
C LEU A 133 6.63 -16.34 -10.14
N GLU A 134 5.45 -15.97 -9.65
CA GLU A 134 4.18 -16.38 -10.24
C GLU A 134 4.03 -15.85 -11.68
N GLY A 135 3.78 -16.77 -12.61
CA GLY A 135 3.83 -16.57 -14.06
C GLY A 135 5.16 -16.04 -14.63
N ASN A 136 6.26 -16.23 -13.90
CA ASN A 136 7.65 -16.10 -14.36
C ASN A 136 8.48 -17.36 -14.05
N GLU A 137 7.83 -18.50 -13.76
CA GLU A 137 8.47 -19.71 -13.23
C GLU A 137 9.52 -20.32 -14.17
N LYS A 138 9.48 -19.96 -15.45
CA LYS A 138 10.43 -20.42 -16.47
C LYS A 138 11.67 -19.54 -16.58
N ALA A 139 11.67 -18.35 -15.98
CA ALA A 139 12.80 -17.45 -16.02
C ALA A 139 13.88 -17.93 -15.04
N THR A 140 15.12 -17.96 -15.50
CA THR A 140 16.27 -18.04 -14.59
C THR A 140 16.40 -16.73 -13.79
N PRO A 141 17.09 -16.74 -12.63
CA PRO A 141 17.37 -15.51 -11.90
C PRO A 141 18.08 -14.44 -12.74
N ASP A 142 19.01 -14.85 -13.61
CA ASP A 142 19.73 -13.93 -14.50
C ASP A 142 18.80 -13.33 -15.56
N GLU A 143 17.95 -14.13 -16.20
CA GLU A 143 16.95 -13.60 -17.16
C GLU A 143 15.93 -12.67 -16.49
N MET A 144 15.52 -12.97 -15.26
CA MET A 144 14.64 -12.10 -14.47
C MET A 144 15.35 -10.76 -14.21
N ALA A 145 16.59 -10.80 -13.72
CA ALA A 145 17.37 -9.61 -13.38
C ALA A 145 17.68 -8.76 -14.62
N ASP A 146 18.13 -9.35 -15.72
CA ASP A 146 18.50 -8.64 -16.95
C ASP A 146 17.29 -7.94 -17.58
N ASN A 147 16.15 -8.63 -17.69
CA ASN A 147 14.95 -8.05 -18.28
C ASN A 147 14.31 -6.99 -17.36
N LEU A 148 14.35 -7.19 -16.03
CA LEU A 148 13.89 -6.18 -15.08
C LEU A 148 14.78 -4.94 -15.13
N TYR A 149 16.10 -5.12 -15.13
CA TYR A 149 17.05 -4.00 -15.24
C TYR A 149 16.84 -3.21 -16.53
N LYS A 150 16.63 -3.91 -17.65
CA LYS A 150 16.31 -3.27 -18.92
C LYS A 150 15.00 -2.48 -18.86
N LEU A 151 13.95 -3.04 -18.27
CA LEU A 151 12.66 -2.35 -18.10
C LEU A 151 12.82 -1.07 -17.26
N LEU A 152 13.51 -1.16 -16.12
CA LEU A 152 13.76 0.00 -15.24
C LEU A 152 14.56 1.08 -15.98
N THR A 153 15.59 0.69 -16.73
CA THR A 153 16.39 1.63 -17.54
C THR A 153 15.54 2.34 -18.61
N LEU A 154 14.58 1.63 -19.23
CA LEU A 154 13.66 2.25 -20.19
C LEU A 154 12.74 3.26 -19.52
N LEU A 155 12.21 2.94 -18.33
CA LEU A 155 11.33 3.82 -17.57
C LEU A 155 12.04 5.06 -16.99
N ASP A 156 13.32 4.96 -16.64
CA ASP A 156 14.11 6.11 -16.18
C ASP A 156 14.28 7.22 -17.25
N ASN A 157 13.96 6.91 -18.52
CA ASN A 157 14.04 7.86 -19.64
C ASN A 157 12.67 8.47 -20.04
N GLU A 158 11.60 8.18 -19.30
CA GLU A 158 10.24 8.72 -19.50
C GLU A 158 9.95 9.92 -18.57
#